data_AF-R7ITD4-F1
#
_entry.id   AF-R7ITD4-F1
#
_cell.length_a   1.000
_cell.length_b   1.000
_cell.length_c   1.000
_cell.angle_alpha   90.00
_cell.angle_beta   90.00
_cell.angle_gamma   90.00
#
_symmetry.space_group_name_H-M   'P 1'
#
loop_
_entity.id
_entity.type
_entity.pdbx_description
1 polymer ?
#
loop_
_entity_poly.entity_id
_entity_poly.type
_entity_poly.pdbx_seq_one_letter_code
_entity_poly.pdbx_strand_id
1 'polypeptide(L)'
;MEKSRLLAAEDTTVESTQVMTEMETQEETTEEITIIEKEPEEVTEDLTEELTEEEITEETTDEITVPEETTTWMQAVQEITENEENLWIWEEPEEVIEEVTQPAEPEPVTMSEQEQKNAQAREVAQQIADSITGNSDLEKVRQAAQIVAEYSWNAVYTTEDPDYQTAYGVLCKGVYTCAGSTRALGLVLECMGYSWSHVNENQWSHQWCSVVMDGQQGWADGMGGIADYGECPFATGGTYVDSDGQWYIIP
;
A
#
# COMPACT_ATOMS: atom_id res chain seq x y z
N MET A 1 -77.83 -26.36 27.42
CA MET A 1 -79.10 -26.08 26.73
C MET A 1 -78.79 -25.22 25.51
N GLU A 2 -79.35 -25.68 24.41
CA GLU A 2 -79.45 -25.20 23.03
C GLU A 2 -79.59 -23.68 22.72
N LYS A 3 -79.30 -23.41 21.42
CA LYS A 3 -79.75 -22.32 20.51
C LYS A 3 -78.87 -21.08 20.47
N SER A 4 -78.08 -20.80 19.42
CA SER A 4 -78.36 -20.63 17.97
C SER A 4 -79.33 -19.48 17.63
N ARG A 5 -78.78 -18.38 17.07
CA ARG A 5 -79.27 -17.61 15.90
C ARG A 5 -78.30 -16.44 15.63
N LEU A 6 -77.58 -16.40 14.50
CA LEU A 6 -77.98 -15.90 13.16
C LEU A 6 -77.87 -14.36 13.06
N LEU A 7 -76.91 -13.85 12.29
CA LEU A 7 -77.13 -12.89 11.19
C LEU A 7 -75.78 -12.46 10.56
N ALA A 8 -75.85 -12.23 9.25
CA ALA A 8 -74.74 -12.08 8.33
C ALA A 8 -74.45 -10.62 8.00
N ALA A 9 -73.23 -10.42 7.50
CA ALA A 9 -72.78 -9.44 6.51
C ALA A 9 -73.05 -7.96 6.78
N GLU A 10 -71.98 -7.22 7.09
CA GLU A 10 -71.85 -5.82 6.69
C GLU A 10 -70.50 -5.60 6.01
N ASP A 11 -70.63 -5.13 4.77
CA ASP A 11 -69.62 -4.65 3.84
C ASP A 11 -69.19 -3.25 4.28
N THR A 12 -67.89 -3.05 4.53
CA THR A 12 -67.30 -1.72 4.66
C THR A 12 -66.02 -1.66 3.83
N THR A 13 -66.23 -1.37 2.56
CA THR A 13 -65.42 -0.55 1.67
C THR A 13 -64.38 0.34 2.38
N VAL A 14 -63.15 0.23 1.89
CA VAL A 14 -61.97 0.98 2.31
C VAL A 14 -61.90 2.25 1.46
N GLU A 15 -62.04 3.43 2.08
CA GLU A 15 -61.70 4.70 1.43
C GLU A 15 -60.17 4.84 1.39
N SER A 16 -59.57 4.54 0.23
CA SER A 16 -58.21 4.94 -0.09
C SER A 16 -58.24 6.30 -0.79
N THR A 17 -57.87 7.33 -0.04
CA THR A 17 -57.64 8.70 -0.52
C THR A 17 -56.58 8.70 -1.63
N GLN A 18 -56.99 9.07 -2.84
CA GLN A 18 -56.10 9.49 -3.91
C GLN A 18 -55.52 10.87 -3.56
N VAL A 19 -54.18 10.96 -3.51
CA VAL A 19 -53.47 12.20 -3.82
C VAL A 19 -52.54 11.87 -4.97
N MET A 20 -52.94 12.33 -6.16
CA MET A 20 -52.10 12.37 -7.34
C MET A 20 -51.14 13.54 -7.20
N THR A 21 -49.84 13.24 -7.26
CA THR A 21 -48.79 14.22 -7.53
C THR A 21 -47.78 13.55 -8.46
N GLU A 22 -48.04 13.77 -9.75
CA GLU A 22 -47.09 14.08 -10.81
C GLU A 22 -45.72 13.37 -10.74
N MET A 23 -45.64 12.24 -11.45
CA MET A 23 -44.40 11.68 -11.97
C MET A 23 -43.89 12.60 -13.09
N GLU A 24 -42.89 13.44 -12.79
CA GLU A 24 -42.08 14.05 -13.84
C GLU A 24 -41.34 12.94 -14.59
N THR A 25 -41.77 12.73 -15.81
CA THR A 25 -41.14 11.90 -16.82
C THR A 25 -39.93 12.69 -17.32
N GLN A 26 -38.75 12.39 -16.79
CA GLN A 26 -37.52 12.83 -17.46
C GLN A 26 -37.37 11.96 -18.71
N GLU A 27 -37.51 12.59 -19.87
CA GLU A 27 -37.21 12.02 -21.16
C GLU A 27 -35.75 11.56 -21.17
N GLU A 28 -35.57 10.25 -21.18
CA GLU A 28 -34.33 9.56 -21.47
C GLU A 28 -33.97 9.86 -22.93
N THR A 29 -33.18 10.90 -23.16
CA THR A 29 -32.57 11.16 -24.47
C THR A 29 -31.54 10.08 -24.72
N THR A 30 -31.95 9.08 -25.48
CA THR A 30 -31.09 8.05 -26.06
C THR A 30 -30.20 8.74 -27.09
N GLU A 31 -29.01 9.17 -26.68
CA GLU A 31 -27.95 9.47 -27.64
C GLU A 31 -27.46 8.13 -28.20
N GLU A 32 -27.92 7.81 -29.41
CA GLU A 32 -27.38 6.72 -30.21
C GLU A 32 -25.87 6.95 -30.39
N ILE A 33 -25.06 6.19 -29.65
CA ILE A 33 -23.63 6.09 -29.89
C ILE A 33 -23.48 5.37 -31.23
N THR A 34 -23.35 6.14 -32.32
CA THR A 34 -22.88 5.62 -33.60
C THR A 34 -21.48 5.05 -33.41
N ILE A 35 -21.41 3.72 -33.31
CA ILE A 35 -20.19 2.94 -33.41
C ILE A 35 -19.65 3.17 -34.83
N ILE A 36 -18.58 3.96 -34.95
CA ILE A 36 -17.80 4.01 -36.17
C ILE A 36 -16.95 2.72 -36.15
N GLU A 37 -17.45 1.68 -36.80
CA GLU A 37 -16.65 0.52 -37.19
C GLU A 37 -15.52 1.02 -38.10
N LYS A 38 -14.35 1.25 -37.52
CA LYS A 38 -13.13 1.41 -38.30
C LYS A 38 -12.70 0.02 -38.73
N GLU A 39 -12.94 -0.29 -40.00
CA GLU A 39 -12.40 -1.49 -40.66
C GLU A 39 -10.90 -1.64 -40.36
N PRO A 40 -10.40 -2.86 -40.09
CA PRO A 40 -8.97 -3.08 -39.95
C PRO A 40 -8.31 -2.93 -41.33
N GLU A 41 -7.49 -1.90 -41.49
CA GLU A 41 -6.57 -1.82 -42.61
C GLU A 41 -5.56 -2.98 -42.48
N GLU A 42 -5.56 -3.86 -43.47
CA GLU A 42 -4.51 -4.85 -43.70
C GLU A 42 -3.16 -4.13 -43.81
N VAL A 43 -2.26 -4.36 -42.85
CA VAL A 43 -0.83 -4.12 -43.05
C VAL A 43 -0.20 -5.48 -43.37
N THR A 44 0.12 -5.61 -44.65
CA THR A 44 0.80 -6.72 -45.29
C THR A 44 2.19 -6.96 -44.69
N GLU A 45 2.54 -8.25 -44.58
CA GLU A 45 3.89 -8.78 -44.42
C GLU A 45 4.91 -8.08 -45.34
N ASP A 46 6.08 -7.71 -44.81
CA ASP A 46 7.40 -8.24 -45.21
C ASP A 46 8.50 -7.33 -44.64
N LEU A 47 9.39 -7.87 -43.81
CA LEU A 47 10.82 -7.51 -43.74
C LEU A 47 11.52 -8.44 -42.75
N THR A 48 11.85 -9.61 -43.27
CA THR A 48 12.89 -10.51 -42.76
C THR A 48 14.27 -9.94 -43.10
N GLU A 49 15.08 -9.62 -42.12
CA GLU A 49 16.56 -9.63 -42.20
C GLU A 49 17.05 -10.14 -40.84
N GLU A 50 17.31 -11.44 -40.69
CA GLU A 50 18.65 -12.04 -40.72
C GLU A 50 19.72 -11.18 -40.04
N LEU A 51 20.00 -11.45 -38.76
CA LEU A 51 21.36 -11.29 -38.23
C LEU A 51 21.75 -12.55 -37.45
N THR A 52 22.88 -13.05 -37.88
CA THR A 52 23.51 -14.35 -37.73
C THR A 52 23.93 -14.72 -36.32
N GLU A 53 23.89 -16.03 -36.07
CA GLU A 53 24.54 -16.77 -34.99
C GLU A 53 26.07 -16.52 -34.99
N GLU A 54 26.62 -16.10 -33.85
CA GLU A 54 28.02 -16.39 -33.51
C GLU A 54 28.10 -17.07 -32.15
N GLU A 55 28.41 -18.36 -32.25
CA GLU A 55 28.92 -19.27 -31.24
C GLU A 55 30.26 -18.74 -30.69
N ILE A 56 30.36 -18.59 -29.36
CA ILE A 56 31.65 -18.57 -28.68
C ILE A 56 31.57 -19.48 -27.46
N THR A 57 32.31 -20.58 -27.57
CA THR A 57 32.48 -21.66 -26.62
C THR A 57 33.46 -21.34 -25.49
N GLU A 58 33.12 -21.86 -24.32
CA GLU A 58 33.96 -22.46 -23.27
C GLU A 58 34.80 -21.63 -22.26
N GLU A 59 34.54 -22.02 -21.01
CA GLU A 59 35.39 -22.15 -19.82
C GLU A 59 36.15 -20.94 -19.25
N THR A 60 35.71 -20.50 -18.08
CA THR A 60 36.59 -20.60 -16.91
C THR A 60 35.77 -20.85 -15.63
N THR A 61 36.10 -21.93 -14.96
CA THR A 61 35.74 -22.24 -13.57
C THR A 61 36.44 -21.26 -12.63
N ASP A 62 35.67 -20.59 -11.77
CA ASP A 62 36.21 -20.07 -10.51
C ASP A 62 35.26 -20.42 -9.35
N GLU A 63 35.87 -21.14 -8.41
CA GLU A 63 35.34 -21.76 -7.21
C GLU A 63 34.92 -20.69 -6.19
N ILE A 64 33.62 -20.43 -6.07
CA ILE A 64 33.08 -19.60 -4.98
C ILE A 64 33.01 -20.47 -3.73
N THR A 65 34.04 -20.31 -2.89
CA THR A 65 34.08 -20.84 -1.54
C THR A 65 33.15 -20.02 -0.64
N VAL A 66 32.24 -20.74 0.01
CA VAL A 66 31.34 -20.24 1.05
C VAL A 66 32.14 -20.04 2.34
N PRO A 67 31.97 -18.92 3.06
CA PRO A 67 32.14 -18.92 4.49
C PRO A 67 30.78 -18.79 5.18
N GLU A 68 30.35 -19.90 5.78
CA GLU A 68 29.48 -19.88 6.94
C GLU A 68 30.27 -19.29 8.10
N GLU A 69 29.79 -18.27 8.79
CA GLU A 69 30.08 -18.06 10.20
C GLU A 69 29.02 -17.12 10.81
N THR A 70 28.82 -17.32 12.10
CA THR A 70 27.53 -17.25 12.77
C THR A 70 27.37 -16.01 13.66
N THR A 71 26.11 -15.66 13.90
CA THR A 71 25.54 -15.01 15.09
C THR A 71 26.50 -14.68 16.24
N THR A 72 26.65 -13.40 16.59
CA THR A 72 27.05 -12.98 17.94
C THR A 72 26.38 -11.64 18.31
N TRP A 73 25.18 -11.73 18.88
CA TRP A 73 24.61 -10.69 19.74
C TRP A 73 24.71 -11.20 21.18
N MET A 74 25.72 -10.77 21.97
CA MET A 74 25.74 -10.73 23.45
C MET A 74 27.16 -10.57 24.01
N GLN A 75 27.78 -9.37 23.89
CA GLN A 75 28.94 -9.01 24.73
C GLN A 75 28.94 -7.53 25.10
N ALA A 76 27.89 -7.09 25.81
CA ALA A 76 27.93 -5.83 26.54
C ALA A 76 27.13 -5.89 27.85
N VAL A 77 27.13 -7.04 28.54
CA VAL A 77 26.70 -7.13 29.95
C VAL A 77 27.41 -8.31 30.61
N GLN A 78 28.60 -8.08 31.18
CA GLN A 78 29.14 -8.73 32.38
C GLN A 78 30.66 -8.53 32.46
N GLU A 79 31.09 -7.52 33.22
CA GLU A 79 32.33 -7.63 33.99
C GLU A 79 32.22 -6.66 35.18
N ILE A 80 31.36 -7.03 36.12
CA ILE A 80 31.46 -6.57 37.50
C ILE A 80 31.75 -7.84 38.27
N THR A 81 32.99 -8.03 38.71
CA THR A 81 33.37 -8.56 40.03
C THR A 81 34.87 -8.84 40.10
N GLU A 82 35.46 -8.30 41.18
CA GLU A 82 36.57 -8.88 41.94
C GLU A 82 37.98 -8.88 41.33
N ASN A 83 38.77 -7.88 41.72
CA ASN A 83 40.08 -8.16 42.30
C ASN A 83 40.39 -7.10 43.38
N GLU A 84 40.35 -7.52 44.63
CA GLU A 84 40.90 -6.75 45.75
C GLU A 84 42.43 -6.84 45.79
N GLU A 85 43.01 -5.86 46.48
CA GLU A 85 44.35 -5.83 47.09
C GLU A 85 45.50 -5.26 46.24
N ASN A 86 45.87 -4.01 46.58
CA ASN A 86 47.12 -3.65 47.29
C ASN A 86 47.56 -2.22 46.87
N LEU A 87 47.30 -1.16 47.64
CA LEU A 87 48.04 -0.64 48.82
C LEU A 87 48.98 0.54 48.45
N TRP A 88 49.04 1.55 49.35
CA TRP A 88 49.93 2.76 49.40
C TRP A 88 49.48 3.90 48.44
N ILE A 89 49.30 5.18 48.80
CA ILE A 89 49.81 6.06 49.88
C ILE A 89 48.78 7.20 50.05
N TRP A 90 48.56 7.68 51.28
CA TRP A 90 47.80 8.90 51.55
C TRP A 90 48.66 10.13 51.31
N GLU A 91 48.38 10.87 50.24
CA GLU A 91 48.72 12.30 50.13
C GLU A 91 47.40 13.06 50.08
N GLU A 92 47.18 13.97 51.04
CA GLU A 92 46.08 14.92 51.00
C GLU A 92 46.36 15.95 49.88
N PRO A 93 45.52 16.05 48.83
CA PRO A 93 45.58 17.17 47.93
C PRO A 93 44.59 18.25 48.39
N GLU A 94 45.06 19.48 48.22
CA GLU A 94 44.47 20.76 48.60
C GLU A 94 42.99 20.92 48.20
N GLU A 95 42.25 21.74 48.93
CA GLU A 95 40.88 22.17 48.58
C GLU A 95 40.86 22.78 47.17
N VAL A 96 40.51 21.96 46.18
CA VAL A 96 40.06 22.43 44.88
C VAL A 96 38.59 22.75 45.03
N ILE A 97 38.28 24.04 45.07
CA ILE A 97 36.92 24.55 44.85
C ILE A 97 36.49 24.19 43.42
N GLU A 98 35.93 23.00 43.24
CA GLU A 98 35.20 22.70 42.01
C GLU A 98 33.94 23.58 42.00
N GLU A 99 33.92 24.57 41.12
CA GLU A 99 32.65 25.14 40.69
C GLU A 99 31.85 24.01 40.06
N VAL A 100 30.84 23.56 40.81
CA VAL A 100 29.80 22.65 40.33
C VAL A 100 29.07 23.37 39.18
N THR A 101 29.56 23.15 37.97
CA THR A 101 28.80 23.46 36.76
C THR A 101 27.62 22.50 36.74
N GLN A 102 26.42 23.06 36.92
CA GLN A 102 25.18 22.32 36.72
C GLN A 102 25.25 21.65 35.34
N PRO A 103 24.88 20.36 35.20
CA PRO A 103 24.79 19.75 33.88
C PRO A 103 23.83 20.58 33.05
N ALA A 104 24.29 20.97 31.85
CA ALA A 104 23.48 21.72 30.90
C ALA A 104 22.12 21.03 30.72
N GLU A 105 21.06 21.81 30.84
CA GLU A 105 19.69 21.40 30.52
C GLU A 105 19.70 20.79 29.11
N PRO A 106 19.11 19.60 28.88
CA PRO A 106 19.17 18.97 27.57
C PRO A 106 18.51 19.89 26.54
N GLU A 107 19.27 20.26 25.51
CA GLU A 107 18.76 20.98 24.34
C GLU A 107 17.51 20.26 23.80
N PRO A 108 16.44 20.99 23.41
CA PRO A 108 15.24 20.37 22.88
C PRO A 108 15.60 19.60 21.60
N VAL A 109 15.42 18.28 21.64
CA VAL A 109 15.61 17.43 20.45
C VAL A 109 14.52 17.78 19.45
N THR A 110 14.90 18.48 18.38
CA THR A 110 14.00 18.80 17.27
C THR A 110 14.11 17.69 16.22
N MET A 111 12.97 17.08 15.86
CA MET A 111 12.93 16.07 14.79
C MET A 111 13.33 16.70 13.45
N SER A 112 14.08 15.96 12.63
CA SER A 112 14.40 16.38 11.26
C SER A 112 13.15 16.49 10.38
N GLU A 113 13.22 17.28 9.31
CA GLU A 113 12.11 17.41 8.34
C GLU A 113 11.68 16.05 7.78
N GLN A 114 12.63 15.16 7.48
CA GLN A 114 12.32 13.83 6.96
C GLN A 114 11.57 12.98 7.97
N GLU A 115 11.96 13.01 9.24
CA GLU A 115 11.25 12.29 10.31
C GLU A 115 9.84 12.84 10.51
N GLN A 116 9.64 14.15 10.37
CA GLN A 116 8.32 14.78 10.42
C GLN A 116 7.44 14.31 9.27
N LYS A 117 7.94 14.30 8.02
CA LYS A 117 7.22 13.79 6.85
C LYS A 117 6.86 12.32 7.00
N ASN A 118 7.80 11.50 7.48
CA ASN A 118 7.57 10.07 7.72
C ASN A 118 6.51 9.87 8.81
N ALA A 119 6.54 10.64 9.89
CA ALA A 119 5.54 10.58 10.95
C ALA A 119 4.14 10.98 10.45
N GLN A 120 4.03 12.04 9.65
CA GLN A 120 2.78 12.47 9.04
C GLN A 120 2.19 11.41 8.10
N ALA A 121 3.00 10.86 7.20
CA ALA A 121 2.57 9.80 6.30
C ALA A 121 2.10 8.56 7.07
N ARG A 122 2.80 8.20 8.15
CA ARG A 122 2.46 7.06 9.01
C ARG A 122 1.17 7.29 9.79
N GLU A 123 0.91 8.52 10.24
CA GLU A 123 -0.35 8.87 10.90
C GLU A 123 -1.54 8.69 9.95
N VAL A 124 -1.43 9.21 8.72
CA VAL A 124 -2.48 9.02 7.70
C VAL A 124 -2.63 7.53 7.34
N ALA A 125 -1.52 6.81 7.16
CA ALA A 125 -1.57 5.38 6.87
C ALA A 125 -2.23 4.57 8.00
N GLN A 126 -1.98 4.93 9.27
CA GLN A 126 -2.65 4.31 10.40
C GLN A 126 -4.15 4.60 10.41
N GLN A 127 -4.57 5.83 10.09
CA GLN A 127 -6.00 6.16 9.99
C GLN A 127 -6.69 5.35 8.89
N ILE A 128 -6.03 5.15 7.75
CA ILE A 128 -6.53 4.28 6.68
C ILE A 128 -6.63 2.84 7.20
N ALA A 129 -5.57 2.30 7.81
CA ALA A 129 -5.55 0.95 8.37
C ALA A 129 -6.68 0.72 9.38
N ASP A 130 -6.92 1.69 10.27
CA ASP A 130 -7.97 1.63 11.30
C ASP A 130 -9.39 1.67 10.69
N SER A 131 -9.55 2.24 9.50
CA SER A 131 -10.83 2.32 8.79
C SER A 131 -11.19 1.05 8.02
N ILE A 132 -10.21 0.19 7.74
CA ILE A 132 -10.40 -1.01 6.93
C ILE A 132 -11.12 -2.08 7.73
N THR A 133 -12.14 -2.66 7.11
CA THR A 133 -12.93 -3.75 7.68
C THR A 133 -12.96 -4.92 6.70
N GLY A 134 -13.44 -6.09 7.12
CA GLY A 134 -13.54 -7.24 6.21
C GLY A 134 -13.22 -8.56 6.89
N ASN A 135 -13.59 -9.65 6.24
CA ASN A 135 -13.47 -11.00 6.80
C ASN A 135 -12.28 -11.79 6.23
N SER A 136 -11.80 -11.44 5.03
CA SER A 136 -10.57 -12.00 4.44
C SER A 136 -9.46 -10.96 4.36
N ASP A 137 -8.22 -11.40 4.21
CA ASP A 137 -7.10 -10.51 3.96
C ASP A 137 -7.24 -9.83 2.61
N LEU A 138 -7.67 -10.57 1.57
CA LEU A 138 -7.88 -9.99 0.25
C LEU A 138 -8.89 -8.84 0.25
N GLU A 139 -10.01 -8.99 0.95
CA GLU A 139 -11.04 -7.93 1.05
C GLU A 139 -10.47 -6.65 1.69
N LYS A 140 -9.66 -6.82 2.74
CA LYS A 140 -9.01 -5.70 3.44
C LYS A 140 -7.94 -5.04 2.59
N VAL A 141 -7.10 -5.83 1.92
CA VAL A 141 -6.02 -5.32 1.06
C VAL A 141 -6.58 -4.63 -0.19
N ARG A 142 -7.69 -5.11 -0.76
CA ARG A 142 -8.41 -4.40 -1.83
C ARG A 142 -8.90 -3.03 -1.38
N GLN A 143 -9.50 -2.93 -0.19
CA GLN A 143 -9.89 -1.63 0.37
C GLN A 143 -8.68 -0.71 0.58
N ALA A 144 -7.57 -1.22 1.11
CA ALA A 144 -6.34 -0.45 1.26
C ALA A 144 -5.84 0.11 -0.09
N ALA A 145 -5.77 -0.75 -1.10
CA ALA A 145 -5.34 -0.38 -2.44
C ALA A 145 -6.27 0.69 -3.05
N GLN A 146 -7.59 0.51 -2.95
CA GLN A 146 -8.59 1.47 -3.44
C GLN A 146 -8.44 2.84 -2.77
N ILE A 147 -8.34 2.88 -1.43
CA ILE A 147 -8.18 4.13 -0.70
C ILE A 147 -6.89 4.85 -1.12
N VAL A 148 -5.76 4.13 -1.23
CA VAL A 148 -4.49 4.75 -1.69
C VAL A 148 -4.61 5.24 -3.13
N ALA A 149 -5.31 4.51 -4.00
CA ALA A 149 -5.54 4.93 -5.38
C ALA A 149 -6.35 6.22 -5.43
N GLU A 150 -7.33 6.42 -4.55
CA GLU A 150 -8.06 7.69 -4.43
C GLU A 150 -7.14 8.86 -4.07
N TYR A 151 -6.15 8.68 -3.17
CA TYR A 151 -5.13 9.71 -2.92
C TYR A 151 -4.34 10.02 -4.19
N SER A 152 -3.91 8.98 -4.92
CA SER A 152 -3.18 9.12 -6.17
C SER A 152 -4.00 9.82 -7.26
N TRP A 153 -5.26 9.46 -7.45
CA TRP A 153 -6.14 10.07 -8.45
C TRP A 153 -6.47 11.53 -8.16
N ASN A 154 -6.38 11.96 -6.90
CA ASN A 154 -6.54 13.35 -6.48
C ASN A 154 -5.20 14.12 -6.38
N ALA A 155 -4.08 13.48 -6.72
CA ALA A 155 -2.74 14.06 -6.68
C ALA A 155 -2.21 14.43 -8.07
N VAL A 156 -1.09 15.14 -8.12
CA VAL A 156 -0.39 15.50 -9.36
C VAL A 156 0.66 14.44 -9.69
N TYR A 157 0.54 13.79 -10.86
CA TYR A 157 1.57 12.90 -11.36
C TYR A 157 2.79 13.71 -11.82
N THR A 158 3.94 13.56 -11.17
CA THR A 158 5.15 14.35 -11.48
C THR A 158 6.43 13.64 -11.05
N THR A 159 7.56 13.98 -11.66
CA THR A 159 8.91 13.59 -11.22
C THR A 159 9.78 14.78 -10.81
N GLU A 160 9.20 15.99 -10.80
CA GLU A 160 9.91 17.24 -10.49
C GLU A 160 9.95 17.56 -8.99
N ASP A 161 8.99 17.03 -8.23
CA ASP A 161 8.87 17.28 -6.79
C ASP A 161 9.71 16.28 -5.97
N PRO A 162 10.54 16.72 -5.00
CA PRO A 162 11.40 15.80 -4.25
C PRO A 162 10.67 14.65 -3.51
N ASP A 163 9.38 14.82 -3.22
CA ASP A 163 8.56 13.86 -2.50
C ASP A 163 7.76 12.93 -3.44
N TYR A 164 7.90 13.04 -4.78
CA TYR A 164 7.05 12.34 -5.77
C TYR A 164 6.98 10.81 -5.60
N GLN A 165 8.04 10.23 -5.05
CA GLN A 165 8.20 8.78 -4.88
C GLN A 165 8.02 8.33 -3.42
N THR A 166 7.54 9.21 -2.54
CA THR A 166 7.41 8.94 -1.11
C THR A 166 5.95 8.73 -0.71
N ALA A 167 5.72 8.00 0.39
CA ALA A 167 4.40 7.86 0.98
C ALA A 167 3.81 9.23 1.40
N TYR A 168 4.66 10.13 1.91
CA TYR A 168 4.28 11.50 2.24
C TYR A 168 3.78 12.29 1.02
N GLY A 169 4.45 12.12 -0.13
CA GLY A 169 4.04 12.70 -1.41
C GLY A 169 2.58 12.39 -1.71
N VAL A 170 2.21 11.12 -1.63
CA VAL A 170 0.86 10.63 -1.95
C VAL A 170 -0.15 10.97 -0.85
N LEU A 171 0.14 10.59 0.38
CA LEU A 171 -0.84 10.64 1.49
C LEU A 171 -1.04 12.04 2.08
N CYS A 172 -0.08 12.95 1.87
CA CYS A 172 -0.10 14.25 2.55
C CYS A 172 0.09 15.44 1.60
N LYS A 173 0.97 15.33 0.60
CA LYS A 173 1.38 16.47 -0.24
C LYS A 173 0.53 16.62 -1.51
N GLY A 174 0.01 15.52 -2.05
CA GLY A 174 -0.72 15.51 -3.32
C GLY A 174 0.19 15.47 -4.54
N VAL A 175 1.34 14.79 -4.46
CA VAL A 175 2.21 14.48 -5.61
C VAL A 175 2.52 13.00 -5.64
N TYR A 176 2.57 12.39 -6.82
CA TYR A 176 2.76 10.93 -6.89
C TYR A 176 3.42 10.45 -8.18
N THR A 177 3.94 9.22 -8.09
CA THR A 177 4.23 8.30 -9.19
C THR A 177 3.84 6.88 -8.75
N CYS A 178 4.09 5.87 -9.59
CA CYS A 178 3.87 4.46 -9.22
C CYS A 178 4.71 4.07 -7.99
N ALA A 179 5.96 4.56 -7.91
CA ALA A 179 6.84 4.37 -6.77
C ALA A 179 6.27 4.98 -5.48
N GLY A 180 5.72 6.20 -5.56
CA GLY A 180 5.08 6.86 -4.42
C GLY A 180 3.84 6.12 -3.95
N SER A 181 2.97 5.73 -4.90
CA SER A 181 1.73 5.00 -4.60
C SER A 181 2.03 3.64 -3.96
N THR A 182 3.06 2.94 -4.45
CA THR A 182 3.49 1.65 -3.90
C THR A 182 4.02 1.78 -2.49
N ARG A 183 4.82 2.82 -2.20
CA ARG A 183 5.31 3.07 -0.84
C ARG A 183 4.20 3.52 0.11
N ALA A 184 3.22 4.30 -0.37
CA ALA A 184 2.05 4.67 0.40
C ALA A 184 1.21 3.44 0.76
N LEU A 185 0.91 2.57 -0.21
CA LEU A 185 0.21 1.32 0.04
C LEU A 185 1.00 0.41 0.98
N GLY A 186 2.30 0.25 0.74
CA GLY A 186 3.17 -0.52 1.61
C GLY A 186 3.16 -0.05 3.06
N LEU A 187 3.14 1.27 3.30
CA LEU A 187 3.03 1.83 4.65
C LEU A 187 1.68 1.51 5.31
N VAL A 188 0.58 1.56 4.54
CA VAL A 188 -0.75 1.14 5.01
C VAL A 188 -0.76 -0.35 5.35
N LEU A 189 -0.20 -1.20 4.48
CA LEU A 189 -0.08 -2.64 4.70
C LEU A 189 0.73 -2.97 5.95
N GLU A 190 1.83 -2.24 6.19
CA GLU A 190 2.62 -2.37 7.41
C GLU A 190 1.80 -2.00 8.65
N CYS A 191 1.04 -0.89 8.63
CA CYS A 191 0.13 -0.49 9.70
C CYS A 191 -0.99 -1.53 9.97
N MET A 192 -1.44 -2.24 8.94
CA MET A 192 -2.40 -3.34 9.03
C MET A 192 -1.76 -4.66 9.52
N GLY A 193 -0.44 -4.74 9.59
CA GLY A 193 0.30 -5.93 10.05
C GLY A 193 0.65 -6.94 8.95
N TYR A 194 0.56 -6.56 7.67
CA TYR A 194 0.93 -7.42 6.55
C TYR A 194 2.42 -7.38 6.25
N SER A 195 2.96 -8.54 5.87
CA SER A 195 4.30 -8.62 5.26
C SER A 195 4.19 -8.37 3.75
N TRP A 196 5.00 -7.45 3.24
CA TRP A 196 5.00 -7.07 1.84
C TRP A 196 6.41 -6.75 1.35
N SER A 197 6.59 -6.74 0.03
CA SER A 197 7.81 -6.26 -0.62
C SER A 197 7.49 -5.35 -1.80
N HIS A 198 8.38 -4.40 -2.06
CA HIS A 198 8.26 -3.46 -3.17
C HIS A 198 8.80 -4.10 -4.45
N VAL A 199 7.92 -4.38 -5.41
CA VAL A 199 8.33 -4.93 -6.70
C VAL A 199 8.77 -3.79 -7.63
N ASN A 200 9.88 -3.98 -8.32
CA ASN A 200 10.52 -3.00 -9.22
C ASN A 200 10.97 -1.71 -8.54
N GLU A 201 11.31 -1.78 -7.25
CA GLU A 201 11.72 -0.60 -6.50
C GLU A 201 12.85 0.18 -7.19
N ASN A 202 12.62 1.48 -7.39
CA ASN A 202 13.56 2.42 -8.02
C ASN A 202 13.89 2.11 -9.49
N GLN A 203 13.08 1.29 -10.17
CA GLN A 203 13.20 1.03 -11.60
C GLN A 203 12.22 1.90 -12.40
N TRP A 204 12.56 2.22 -13.65
CA TRP A 204 11.67 2.93 -14.58
C TRP A 204 10.67 1.94 -15.22
N SER A 205 9.96 1.22 -14.37
CA SER A 205 8.89 0.28 -14.70
C SER A 205 7.76 0.44 -13.69
N HIS A 206 6.60 -0.15 -14.00
CA HIS A 206 5.47 -0.13 -13.07
C HIS A 206 5.85 -0.81 -11.75
N GLN A 207 5.38 -0.26 -10.64
CA GLN A 207 5.73 -0.65 -9.28
C GLN A 207 4.46 -1.01 -8.52
N TRP A 208 4.54 -2.06 -7.71
CA TRP A 208 3.43 -2.57 -6.90
C TRP A 208 3.94 -3.30 -5.65
N CYS A 209 3.03 -3.63 -4.74
CA CYS A 209 3.32 -4.44 -3.55
C CYS A 209 3.12 -5.93 -3.87
N SER A 210 4.12 -6.75 -3.57
CA SER A 210 3.94 -8.20 -3.38
C SER A 210 3.58 -8.43 -1.91
N VAL A 211 2.50 -9.16 -1.61
CA VAL A 211 1.95 -9.28 -0.26
C VAL A 211 1.44 -10.70 0.00
N VAL A 212 1.60 -11.19 1.23
CA VAL A 212 0.99 -12.46 1.65
C VAL A 212 -0.38 -12.20 2.24
N MET A 213 -1.42 -12.79 1.67
CA MET A 213 -2.82 -12.66 2.07
C MET A 213 -3.43 -14.05 2.25
N ASP A 214 -4.14 -14.28 3.35
CA ASP A 214 -4.87 -15.53 3.63
C ASP A 214 -3.95 -16.78 3.53
N GLY A 215 -2.67 -16.61 3.87
CA GLY A 215 -1.64 -17.67 3.84
C GLY A 215 -1.05 -17.98 2.46
N GLN A 216 -1.38 -17.21 1.43
CA GLN A 216 -0.83 -17.39 0.08
C GLN A 216 -0.29 -16.08 -0.51
N GLN A 217 0.56 -16.21 -1.53
CA GLN A 217 1.13 -15.08 -2.23
C GLN A 217 0.06 -14.35 -3.05
N GLY A 218 0.10 -13.02 -3.01
CA GLY A 218 -0.66 -12.15 -3.90
C GLY A 218 0.07 -10.85 -4.16
N TRP A 219 -0.66 -9.89 -4.69
CA TRP A 219 -0.15 -8.58 -5.08
C TRP A 219 -1.21 -7.50 -4.86
N ALA A 220 -0.75 -6.27 -4.71
CA ALA A 220 -1.60 -5.10 -4.57
C ALA A 220 -0.96 -3.88 -5.22
N ASP A 221 -1.73 -3.14 -5.99
CA ASP A 221 -1.32 -1.93 -6.70
C ASP A 221 -2.07 -0.72 -6.13
N GLY A 222 -1.32 0.16 -5.46
CA GLY A 222 -1.85 1.37 -4.84
C GLY A 222 -2.15 2.49 -5.82
N MET A 223 -1.65 2.45 -7.06
CA MET A 223 -2.03 3.40 -8.10
C MET A 223 -3.28 2.95 -8.84
N GLY A 224 -3.37 1.64 -9.13
CA GLY A 224 -4.50 1.04 -9.82
C GLY A 224 -5.72 0.79 -8.93
N GLY A 225 -5.53 0.69 -7.61
CA GLY A 225 -6.61 0.38 -6.66
C GLY A 225 -7.04 -1.09 -6.71
N ILE A 226 -6.10 -1.99 -6.98
CA ILE A 226 -6.37 -3.40 -7.28
C ILE A 226 -5.52 -4.29 -6.38
N ALA A 227 -6.09 -5.41 -5.96
CA ALA A 227 -5.31 -6.49 -5.35
C ALA A 227 -5.95 -7.84 -5.68
N ASP A 228 -5.11 -8.85 -5.85
CA ASP A 228 -5.55 -10.24 -6.00
C ASP A 228 -4.43 -11.23 -5.61
N TYR A 229 -4.77 -12.50 -5.62
CA TYR A 229 -3.83 -13.60 -5.42
C TYR A 229 -3.00 -13.90 -6.68
N GLY A 230 -1.91 -14.63 -6.47
CA GLY A 230 -1.06 -15.14 -7.54
C GLY A 230 -0.04 -14.11 -8.03
N GLU A 231 0.32 -14.22 -9.31
CA GLU A 231 1.27 -13.32 -9.96
C GLU A 231 0.56 -12.08 -10.50
N CYS A 232 1.23 -10.93 -10.36
CA CYS A 232 0.74 -9.67 -10.89
C CYS A 232 0.74 -9.71 -12.43
N PRO A 233 -0.42 -9.50 -13.09
CA PRO A 233 -0.55 -9.75 -14.54
C PRO A 233 -0.02 -8.61 -15.42
N PHE A 234 0.39 -7.48 -14.84
CA PHE A 234 0.66 -6.25 -15.59
C PHE A 234 2.07 -5.72 -15.46
N ALA A 235 3.07 -6.60 -15.34
CA ALA A 235 4.45 -6.23 -15.65
C ALA A 235 4.59 -5.58 -17.06
N THR A 236 3.62 -5.80 -17.96
CA THR A 236 3.57 -5.25 -19.33
C THR A 236 2.33 -4.38 -19.65
N GLY A 237 1.50 -4.02 -18.65
CA GLY A 237 0.21 -3.32 -18.86
C GLY A 237 -0.91 -4.20 -19.46
N GLY A 238 -2.16 -3.71 -19.52
CA GLY A 238 -3.29 -4.40 -20.17
C GLY A 238 -4.63 -4.36 -19.41
N THR A 239 -5.49 -5.35 -19.64
CA THR A 239 -6.76 -5.53 -18.93
C THR A 239 -6.69 -6.71 -17.96
N TYR A 240 -7.22 -6.53 -16.77
CA TYR A 240 -7.32 -7.59 -15.75
C TYR A 240 -8.76 -7.80 -15.31
N VAL A 241 -9.10 -9.06 -15.02
CA VAL A 241 -10.37 -9.45 -14.41
C VAL A 241 -10.03 -10.13 -13.09
N ASP A 242 -10.48 -9.55 -11.99
CA ASP A 242 -10.23 -10.11 -10.67
C ASP A 242 -11.08 -11.36 -10.39
N SER A 243 -10.83 -12.00 -9.26
CA SER A 243 -11.57 -13.19 -8.81
C SER A 243 -13.08 -12.97 -8.62
N ASP A 244 -13.55 -11.72 -8.52
CA ASP A 244 -14.97 -11.36 -8.43
C ASP A 244 -15.58 -10.99 -9.81
N GLY A 245 -14.77 -11.01 -10.87
CA GLY A 245 -15.20 -10.68 -12.23
C GLY A 245 -15.17 -9.18 -12.56
N GLN A 246 -14.58 -8.35 -11.69
CA GLN A 246 -14.45 -6.91 -11.94
C GLN A 246 -13.31 -6.66 -12.93
N TRP A 247 -13.57 -5.78 -13.90
CA TRP A 247 -12.61 -5.40 -14.93
C TRP A 247 -11.81 -4.18 -14.50
N TYR A 248 -10.51 -4.22 -14.78
CA TYR A 248 -9.58 -3.13 -14.56
C TYR A 248 -8.76 -2.87 -15.82
N ILE A 249 -8.53 -1.60 -16.12
CA ILE A 249 -7.57 -1.15 -17.12
C ILE A 249 -6.32 -0.75 -16.36
N ILE A 250 -5.21 -1.46 -16.60
CA ILE A 250 -3.92 -1.09 -16.02
C ILE A 250 -3.21 -0.13 -17.00
N PRO A 251 -2.90 1.10 -16.56
CA PRO A 251 -2.26 2.12 -17.39
C PRO A 251 -0.84 1.76 -17.84
#